data_AF-A0A1X0UBQ5-F1
#
_entry.id   AF-A0A1X0UBQ5-F1
#
_cell.length_a   1.000
_cell.length_b   1.000
_cell.length_c   1.000
_cell.angle_alpha   90.00
_cell.angle_beta   90.00
_cell.angle_gamma   90.00
#
_symmetry.space_group_name_H-M   'P 1'
#
loop_
_entity.id
_entity.type
_entity.pdbx_description
1 polymer ?
#
loop_
_entity_poly.entity_id
_entity_poly.type
_entity_poly.pdbx_seq_one_letter_code
_entity_poly.pdbx_strand_id
1 'polypeptide(L)'
;MAGVPDAVLDELAQSLAEKIDILLDRLTDRALAAPTAGSAAWQSEWANRDSSEGRAQQARRIRVRAILADRAGISTHQVSPNPTTVGQMTPATRPRTKRKLIDDAQLSMF
;
A
#
# COMPACT_ATOMS: atom_id res chain seq x y z
N MET A 1 -16.87 -39.09 -11.88
CA MET A 1 -16.67 -37.63 -11.76
C MET A 1 -15.25 -37.43 -11.27
N ALA A 2 -14.35 -36.93 -12.11
CA ALA A 2 -13.04 -36.50 -11.62
C ALA A 2 -13.28 -35.25 -10.76
N GLY A 3 -12.84 -35.28 -9.50
CA GLY A 3 -12.90 -34.13 -8.60
C GLY A 3 -12.02 -33.00 -9.10
N VAL A 4 -12.30 -31.78 -8.67
CA VAL A 4 -11.41 -30.64 -8.90
C VAL A 4 -10.14 -30.87 -8.06
N PRO A 5 -8.93 -30.73 -8.61
CA PRO A 5 -7.70 -30.87 -7.84
C PRO A 5 -7.60 -29.80 -6.74
N ASP A 6 -7.10 -30.17 -5.57
CA ASP A 6 -6.96 -29.26 -4.42
C ASP A 6 -6.14 -28.01 -4.78
N ALA A 7 -5.07 -28.16 -5.57
CA ALA A 7 -4.27 -27.03 -6.03
C ALA A 7 -5.08 -25.98 -6.82
N VAL A 8 -6.07 -26.41 -7.61
CA VAL A 8 -6.95 -25.49 -8.35
C VAL A 8 -7.90 -24.79 -7.37
N LEU A 9 -8.39 -25.50 -6.34
CA LEU A 9 -9.22 -24.90 -5.31
C LEU A 9 -8.45 -23.84 -4.51
N ASP A 10 -7.18 -24.10 -4.19
CA ASP A 10 -6.31 -23.16 -3.49
C ASP A 10 -6.05 -21.89 -4.32
N GLU A 11 -5.74 -22.04 -5.61
CA GLU A 11 -5.58 -20.91 -6.53
C GLU A 11 -6.86 -20.06 -6.63
N LEU A 12 -8.03 -20.72 -6.73
CA LEU A 12 -9.32 -20.03 -6.77
C LEU A 12 -9.64 -19.33 -5.44
N ALA A 13 -9.33 -19.96 -4.31
CA ALA A 13 -9.52 -19.37 -2.99
C ALA A 13 -8.63 -18.13 -2.81
N GLN A 14 -7.37 -18.20 -3.25
CA GLN A 14 -6.46 -17.06 -3.25
C GLN A 14 -6.98 -15.91 -4.14
N SER A 15 -7.42 -16.23 -5.36
CA SER A 15 -7.99 -15.21 -6.26
C SER A 15 -9.26 -14.57 -5.68
N LEU A 16 -10.08 -15.36 -4.98
CA LEU A 16 -11.27 -14.86 -4.31
C LEU A 16 -10.90 -13.91 -3.16
N ALA A 17 -9.92 -14.27 -2.33
CA ALA A 17 -9.43 -13.43 -1.23
C ALA A 17 -8.94 -12.07 -1.75
N GLU A 18 -8.14 -12.06 -2.83
CA GLU A 18 -7.66 -10.82 -3.45
C GLU A 18 -8.80 -9.93 -3.96
N LYS A 19 -9.84 -10.53 -4.57
CA LYS A 19 -11.01 -9.78 -5.03
C LYS A 19 -11.80 -9.18 -3.86
N ILE A 20 -11.95 -9.93 -2.76
CA ILE A 20 -12.59 -9.43 -1.54
C ILE A 20 -11.81 -8.24 -0.98
N ASP A 21 -10.48 -8.33 -0.92
CA ASP A 21 -9.63 -7.23 -0.46
C ASP A 21 -9.80 -5.96 -1.31
N ILE A 22 -9.81 -6.10 -2.64
CA ILE A 22 -10.04 -4.97 -3.58
C ILE A 22 -11.43 -4.36 -3.36
N LEU A 23 -12.46 -5.18 -3.16
CA LEU A 23 -13.81 -4.69 -2.90
C LEU A 23 -13.90 -3.97 -1.56
N LEU A 24 -13.26 -4.49 -0.52
CA LEU A 24 -13.18 -3.83 0.78
C LEU A 24 -12.47 -2.48 0.69
N ASP A 25 -11.37 -2.38 -0.05
CA ASP A 25 -10.69 -1.10 -0.27
C ASP A 25 -11.59 -0.10 -0.98
N ARG A 26 -12.28 -0.51 -2.05
CA ARG A 26 -13.21 0.36 -2.78
C ARG A 26 -14.38 0.83 -1.93
N LEU A 27 -14.96 -0.06 -1.12
CA LEU A 27 -16.05 0.30 -0.20
C LEU A 27 -15.57 1.25 0.90
N THR A 28 -14.36 1.04 1.40
CA THR A 28 -13.72 1.91 2.39
C THR A 28 -13.52 3.31 1.79
N ASP A 29 -12.94 3.41 0.59
CA ASP A 29 -12.71 4.69 -0.08
C ASP A 29 -14.03 5.43 -0.35
N ARG A 30 -15.09 4.70 -0.76
CA ARG A 30 -16.44 5.27 -0.91
C ARG A 30 -17.02 5.78 0.41
N ALA A 31 -16.88 5.03 1.49
CA ALA A 31 -17.36 5.43 2.82
C ALA A 31 -16.63 6.66 3.36
N LEU A 32 -15.37 6.85 2.97
CA LEU A 32 -14.56 8.00 3.35
C LEU A 32 -14.70 9.19 2.40
N ALA A 33 -15.45 9.05 1.31
CA ALA A 33 -15.47 9.99 0.19
C ALA A 33 -14.06 10.35 -0.30
N ALA A 34 -13.18 9.34 -0.36
CA ALA A 34 -11.79 9.51 -0.78
C ALA A 34 -11.72 10.10 -2.19
N PRO A 35 -10.79 11.03 -2.44
CA PRO A 35 -10.69 11.67 -3.75
C PRO A 35 -10.25 10.66 -4.81
N THR A 36 -10.77 10.82 -6.02
CA THR A 36 -10.38 10.00 -7.18
C THR A 36 -8.89 10.12 -7.42
N ALA A 37 -8.21 8.98 -7.59
CA ALA A 37 -6.78 8.93 -7.90
C ALA A 37 -6.44 9.83 -9.10
N GLY A 38 -5.36 10.60 -8.98
CA GLY A 38 -4.91 11.55 -10.00
C GLY A 38 -5.62 12.91 -9.97
N SER A 39 -6.72 13.08 -9.23
CA SER A 39 -7.35 14.40 -9.04
C SER A 39 -6.47 15.34 -8.21
N ALA A 40 -6.70 16.65 -8.32
CA ALA A 40 -5.95 17.66 -7.54
C ALA A 40 -6.10 17.45 -6.03
N ALA A 41 -7.30 17.07 -5.57
CA ALA A 41 -7.55 16.73 -4.17
C ALA A 41 -6.73 15.51 -3.73
N TRP A 42 -6.68 14.46 -4.56
CA TRP A 42 -5.85 13.28 -4.30
C TRP A 42 -4.36 13.64 -4.24
N GLN A 43 -3.86 14.48 -5.15
CA GLN A 43 -2.46 14.92 -5.13
C GLN A 43 -2.11 15.71 -3.86
N SER A 44 -3.02 16.57 -3.39
CA SER A 44 -2.85 17.32 -2.16
C SER A 44 -2.83 16.41 -0.92
N GLU A 45 -3.76 15.46 -0.82
CA GLU A 45 -3.77 14.47 0.26
C GLU A 45 -2.53 13.58 0.22
N TRP A 46 -2.10 13.15 -0.96
CA TRP A 46 -0.91 12.35 -1.15
C TRP A 46 0.36 13.08 -0.71
N ALA A 47 0.50 14.35 -1.08
CA ALA A 47 1.62 15.18 -0.64
C ALA A 47 1.66 15.34 0.89
N ASN A 48 0.49 15.37 1.53
CA ASN A 48 0.34 15.55 2.98
C ASN A 48 0.23 14.23 3.77
N ARG A 49 0.39 13.06 3.15
CA ARG A 49 0.18 11.75 3.80
C ARG A 49 1.03 11.53 5.06
N ASP A 50 2.23 12.09 5.07
CA ASP A 50 3.21 11.92 6.15
C ASP A 50 3.04 12.97 7.27
N SER A 51 2.08 13.89 7.13
CA SER A 51 1.68 14.81 8.19
C SER A 51 0.92 14.10 9.32
N SER A 52 0.70 14.78 10.44
CA SER A 52 -0.15 14.28 11.53
C SER A 52 -1.58 14.01 11.05
N GLU A 53 -2.14 14.90 10.22
CA GLU A 53 -3.47 14.74 9.64
C GLU A 53 -3.52 13.56 8.66
N GLY A 54 -2.52 13.42 7.79
CA GLY A 54 -2.40 12.29 6.87
C GLY A 54 -2.34 10.95 7.60
N ARG A 55 -1.55 10.86 8.68
CA ARG A 55 -1.51 9.66 9.55
C ARG A 55 -2.84 9.40 10.25
N ALA A 56 -3.53 10.43 10.72
CA ALA A 56 -4.85 10.28 11.36
C ALA A 56 -5.90 9.78 10.36
N GLN A 57 -5.88 10.28 9.12
CA GLN A 57 -6.75 9.80 8.04
C GLN A 57 -6.44 8.34 7.68
N GLN A 58 -5.17 7.96 7.61
CA GLN A 58 -4.78 6.57 7.36
C GLN A 58 -5.25 5.63 8.48
N ALA A 59 -5.11 6.05 9.76
CA ALA A 59 -5.64 5.29 10.89
C ALA A 59 -7.18 5.15 10.83
N ARG A 60 -7.89 6.23 10.42
CA ARG A 60 -9.33 6.19 10.18
C ARG A 60 -9.70 5.22 9.06
N ARG A 61 -8.94 5.19 7.97
CA ARG A 61 -9.15 4.24 6.85
C ARG A 61 -9.03 2.79 7.30
N ILE A 62 -7.97 2.46 8.06
CA ILE A 62 -7.77 1.11 8.61
C ILE A 62 -8.94 0.72 9.52
N ARG A 63 -9.38 1.63 10.39
CA ARG A 63 -10.51 1.39 11.30
C ARG A 63 -11.81 1.11 10.56
N VAL A 64 -12.13 1.91 9.55
CA VAL A 64 -13.36 1.72 8.74
C VAL A 64 -13.31 0.40 7.97
N ARG A 65 -12.17 0.06 7.37
CA ARG A 65 -11.96 -1.22 6.69
C ARG A 65 -12.22 -2.41 7.63
N ALA A 66 -11.67 -2.37 8.84
CA ALA A 66 -11.86 -3.43 9.84
C ALA A 66 -13.34 -3.57 10.27
N ILE A 67 -14.03 -2.44 10.50
CA ILE A 67 -15.46 -2.45 10.84
C ILE A 67 -16.30 -3.02 9.68
N LEU A 68 -16.00 -2.65 8.44
CA LEU A 68 -16.71 -3.16 7.27
C LEU A 68 -16.52 -4.67 7.11
N ALA A 69 -15.29 -5.16 7.27
CA ALA A 69 -14.99 -6.58 7.20
C ALA A 69 -15.70 -7.39 8.29
N ASP A 70 -15.64 -6.92 9.54
CA ASP A 70 -16.35 -7.53 10.68
C ASP A 70 -17.86 -7.62 10.43
N ARG A 71 -18.48 -6.52 9.98
CA ARG A 71 -19.91 -6.47 9.65
C ARG A 71 -20.30 -7.37 8.48
N ALA A 72 -19.36 -7.63 7.57
CA ALA A 72 -19.55 -8.53 6.44
C ALA A 72 -19.22 -10.00 6.75
N GLY A 73 -18.78 -10.32 7.98
CA GLY A 73 -18.36 -11.66 8.36
C GLY A 73 -17.05 -12.11 7.69
N ILE A 74 -16.25 -11.15 7.20
CA ILE A 74 -14.96 -11.43 6.55
C ILE A 74 -13.89 -11.38 7.64
N SER A 75 -13.33 -12.53 8.00
CA SER A 75 -12.16 -12.60 8.86
C SER A 75 -10.96 -12.00 8.12
N THR A 76 -10.74 -10.69 8.24
CA THR A 76 -9.48 -10.10 7.80
C THR A 76 -8.42 -10.59 8.75
N HIS A 77 -7.56 -11.51 8.30
CA HIS A 77 -6.26 -11.66 8.92
C HIS A 77 -5.61 -10.27 8.81
N GLN A 78 -5.61 -9.51 9.90
CA GLN A 78 -4.74 -8.35 10.00
C GLN A 78 -3.34 -8.90 9.84
N VAL A 79 -2.73 -8.66 8.68
CA VAL A 79 -1.30 -8.84 8.50
C VAL A 79 -0.66 -7.84 9.47
N SER A 80 -0.40 -8.30 10.69
CA SER A 80 0.39 -7.57 11.65
C SER A 80 1.73 -7.31 10.96
N PRO A 81 2.23 -6.06 10.90
CA PRO A 81 3.57 -5.83 10.40
C PRO A 81 4.50 -6.62 11.34
N ASN A 82 4.98 -7.76 10.85
CA ASN A 82 6.06 -8.50 11.50
C ASN A 82 7.14 -7.46 11.84
N PRO A 83 7.63 -7.38 13.09
CA PRO A 83 8.79 -6.56 13.36
C PRO A 83 9.91 -7.16 12.52
N THR A 84 10.25 -6.50 11.42
CA THR A 84 11.47 -6.77 10.66
C THR A 84 12.59 -6.77 11.68
N THR A 85 13.13 -7.95 11.95
CA THR A 85 14.37 -8.14 12.69
C THR A 85 15.34 -7.08 12.19
N VAL A 86 15.67 -6.13 13.07
CA VAL A 86 16.78 -5.20 12.87
C VAL A 86 18.04 -6.04 12.76
N GLY A 87 18.33 -6.48 11.53
CA GLY A 87 19.60 -7.06 11.16
C GLY A 87 20.65 -6.02 11.48
N GLN A 88 21.51 -6.36 12.45
CA GLN A 88 22.68 -5.60 12.84
C GLN A 88 23.44 -5.15 11.58
N MET A 89 23.35 -3.85 11.26
CA MET A 89 24.20 -3.22 10.28
C MET A 89 25.60 -3.08 10.90
N THR A 90 26.48 -4.05 10.64
CA THR A 90 27.91 -3.80 10.70
C THR A 90 28.27 -2.74 9.66
N PRO A 91 28.96 -1.64 10.03
CA PRO A 91 29.28 -0.57 9.08
C PRO A 91 30.39 -1.05 8.13
N ALA A 92 30.01 -1.41 6.90
CA ALA A 92 30.97 -1.60 5.82
C ALA A 92 31.38 -0.22 5.27
N THR A 93 32.65 0.14 5.51
CA THR A 93 33.31 1.33 4.96
C THR A 93 33.27 1.28 3.43
N ARG A 94 32.55 2.22 2.80
CA ARG A 94 32.49 2.34 1.33
C ARG A 94 33.33 3.54 0.87
N PRO A 95 34.30 3.39 -0.05
CA PRO A 95 35.15 4.49 -0.49
C PRO A 95 34.37 5.52 -1.32
N ARG A 96 34.65 6.81 -1.05
CA ARG A 96 34.06 7.98 -1.72
C ARG A 96 34.56 8.11 -3.15
N THR A 97 33.72 7.78 -4.13
CA THR A 97 33.93 8.19 -5.53
C THR A 97 33.33 9.58 -5.75
N LYS A 98 34.16 10.52 -6.17
CA LYS A 98 33.81 11.93 -6.44
C LYS A 98 32.76 12.00 -7.56
N ARG A 99 31.57 12.55 -7.28
CA ARG A 99 30.59 12.92 -8.32
C ARG A 99 31.13 14.11 -9.09
N LYS A 100 31.37 13.90 -10.38
CA LYS A 100 31.68 14.94 -11.38
C LYS A 100 30.40 15.79 -11.56
N LEU A 101 30.49 17.07 -11.24
CA LEU A 101 29.47 18.08 -11.47
C LEU A 101 29.13 18.08 -12.97
N ILE A 102 27.87 17.84 -13.33
CA ILE A 102 27.39 17.95 -14.71
C ILE A 102 27.00 19.42 -14.90
N ASP A 103 27.62 20.05 -15.90
CA ASP A 103 27.50 21.47 -16.22
C ASP A 103 26.11 21.81 -16.78
N ASP A 104 25.52 22.90 -16.29
CA ASP A 104 24.18 23.43 -16.61
C ASP A 104 24.01 23.89 -18.07
N ALA A 105 25.07 23.82 -18.89
CA ALA A 105 25.07 24.28 -20.28
C ALA A 105 24.45 23.29 -21.30
N GLN A 106 23.94 22.13 -20.86
CA GLN A 106 23.34 21.11 -21.75
C GLN A 106 21.82 21.23 -21.90
N LEU A 107 21.16 22.17 -21.22
CA LEU A 107 19.69 22.35 -21.23
C LEU A 107 19.17 23.40 -22.23
N SER A 108 19.90 23.68 -23.30
CA SER A 108 19.41 24.53 -24.41
C SER A 108 19.72 23.90 -25.74
N MET A 109 18.97 22.86 -26.11
CA MET A 109 18.75 22.45 -27.50
C MET A 109 17.57 21.47 -27.54
N PHE A 110 16.34 21.99 -27.45
CA PHE A 110 15.15 21.44 -28.09
C PHE A 110 14.20 22.59 -28.40
#